data_AF-A0A6B1G826-F1
#
_entry.id   AF-A0A6B1G826-F1
#
_cell.length_a   1.000
_cell.length_b   1.000
_cell.length_c   1.000
_cell.angle_alpha   90.00
_cell.angle_beta   90.00
_cell.angle_gamma   90.00
#
_symmetry.space_group_name_H-M   'P 1'
#
loop_
_entity.id
_entity.type
_entity.pdbx_description
1 polymer ?
#
loop_
_entity_poly.entity_id
_entity_poly.type
_entity_poly.pdbx_seq_one_letter_code
_entity_poly.pdbx_strand_id
1 'polypeptide(L)'
;MSMLTVRVTPELEARLGAEARRLHTTRSDLVRRLLEDGLAAADGASADVSCADLMGDLIGCVDSGIPDLTTNPKYIEEAIVADYERDLRRLAP
;
A
#
# COMPACT_ATOMS: atom_id res chain seq x y z
N MET A 1 -20.00 9.28 11.16
CA MET A 1 -20.07 9.39 9.68
C MET A 1 -20.98 10.54 9.31
N SER A 2 -20.51 11.44 8.46
CA SER A 2 -21.31 12.48 7.82
C SER A 2 -21.41 12.17 6.32
N MET A 3 -22.47 12.64 5.65
CA MET A 3 -22.68 12.42 4.23
C MET A 3 -22.49 13.74 3.48
N LEU A 4 -21.70 13.71 2.42
CA LEU A 4 -21.45 14.84 1.53
C LEU A 4 -21.87 14.45 0.11
N THR A 5 -22.69 15.29 -0.52
CA THR A 5 -23.06 15.13 -1.94
C THR A 5 -22.35 16.19 -2.76
N VAL A 6 -21.51 15.77 -3.71
CA VAL A 6 -20.73 16.67 -4.57
C VAL A 6 -21.09 16.40 -6.03
N ARG A 7 -21.29 17.45 -6.81
CA ARG A 7 -21.40 17.33 -8.27
C ARG A 7 -20.01 17.25 -8.88
N VAL A 8 -19.79 16.26 -9.73
CA VAL A 8 -18.53 16.06 -10.47
C VAL A 8 -18.81 16.02 -11.96
N THR A 9 -17.80 16.31 -12.77
CA THR A 9 -17.90 16.14 -14.23
C THR A 9 -17.95 14.64 -14.57
N PRO A 10 -18.59 14.25 -15.69
CA PRO A 10 -18.62 12.84 -16.13
C PRO A 10 -17.22 12.25 -16.34
N GLU A 11 -16.28 13.08 -16.78
CA GLU A 11 -14.88 12.69 -16.97
C GLU A 11 -14.19 12.36 -15.64
N LEU A 12 -14.42 13.18 -14.61
CA LEU A 12 -13.90 12.92 -13.27
C LEU A 12 -14.53 11.66 -12.66
N GLU A 13 -15.83 11.45 -12.86
CA GLU A 13 -16.51 10.22 -12.40
C GLU A 13 -15.91 8.97 -13.05
N ALA A 14 -15.69 9.00 -14.36
CA ALA A 14 -15.06 7.90 -15.09
C ALA A 14 -13.64 7.62 -14.58
N ARG A 15 -12.83 8.67 -14.36
CA ARG A 15 -11.47 8.56 -13.83
C ARG A 15 -11.43 7.98 -12.42
N LEU A 16 -12.32 8.44 -11.52
CA LEU A 16 -12.44 7.89 -10.17
C LEU A 16 -12.82 6.40 -10.20
N GLY A 17 -13.73 6.01 -11.10
CA GLY A 17 -14.10 4.61 -11.29
C GLY A 17 -12.95 3.74 -11.78
N ALA A 18 -12.15 4.24 -12.73
CA ALA A 18 -10.99 3.53 -13.26
C ALA A 18 -9.89 3.36 -12.19
N GLU A 19 -9.57 4.43 -11.47
CA GLU A 19 -8.55 4.38 -10.40
C GLU A 19 -8.97 3.48 -9.24
N ALA A 20 -10.24 3.52 -8.82
CA ALA A 20 -10.73 2.64 -7.76
C ALA A 20 -10.56 1.16 -8.14
N ARG A 21 -10.82 0.80 -9.40
CA ARG A 21 -10.57 -0.56 -9.92
C ARG A 21 -9.08 -0.91 -9.95
N ARG A 22 -8.24 0.01 -10.44
CA ARG A 22 -6.79 -0.18 -10.54
C ARG A 22 -6.15 -0.42 -9.16
N LEU A 23 -6.66 0.26 -8.13
CA LEU A 23 -6.19 0.18 -6.75
C LEU A 23 -6.92 -0.89 -5.91
N HIS A 24 -7.84 -1.66 -6.50
CA HIS A 24 -8.68 -2.64 -5.81
C HIS A 24 -9.39 -2.09 -4.56
N THR A 25 -9.91 -0.86 -4.65
CA THR A 25 -10.59 -0.16 -3.55
C THR A 25 -11.98 0.33 -3.96
N THR A 26 -12.76 0.85 -3.00
CA THR A 26 -14.08 1.42 -3.29
C THR A 26 -13.97 2.89 -3.72
N ARG A 27 -14.96 3.37 -4.47
CA ARG A 27 -15.01 4.80 -4.86
C ARG A 27 -15.06 5.72 -3.65
N SER A 28 -15.81 5.34 -2.62
CA SER A 28 -15.93 6.13 -1.39
C SER A 28 -14.61 6.20 -0.61
N ASP A 29 -13.88 5.09 -0.52
CA ASP A 29 -12.56 5.07 0.13
C ASP A 29 -11.52 5.87 -0.63
N LEU A 30 -11.51 5.75 -1.97
CA LEU A 30 -10.64 6.54 -2.82
C LEU A 30 -10.92 8.04 -2.64
N VAL A 31 -12.19 8.46 -2.73
CA VAL A 31 -12.57 9.87 -2.60
C VAL A 31 -12.23 10.41 -1.22
N ARG A 32 -12.53 9.65 -0.16
CA ARG A 32 -12.17 10.03 1.21
C ARG A 32 -10.67 10.24 1.36
N ARG A 33 -9.85 9.27 0.92
CA ARG A 33 -8.39 9.37 1.00
C ARG A 33 -7.85 10.58 0.24
N LEU A 34 -8.34 10.81 -0.99
CA LEU A 34 -7.93 11.98 -1.78
C LEU A 34 -8.28 13.31 -1.10
N LEU A 35 -9.41 13.38 -0.40
CA LEU A 35 -9.81 14.56 0.37
C LEU A 35 -8.92 14.74 1.61
N GLU A 36 -8.65 13.67 2.35
CA GLU A 36 -7.75 13.67 3.52
C GLU A 36 -6.33 14.12 3.12
N ASP A 37 -5.76 13.48 2.08
CA ASP A 37 -4.43 13.78 1.57
C ASP A 37 -4.35 15.23 1.03
N GLY A 38 -5.39 15.68 0.32
CA GLY A 38 -5.45 17.04 -0.22
C GLY A 38 -5.54 18.12 0.86
N LEU A 39 -6.28 17.87 1.94
CA LEU A 39 -6.36 18.78 3.10
C LEU A 39 -5.04 18.81 3.87
N ALA A 40 -4.41 17.65 4.11
CA ALA A 40 -3.10 17.59 4.75
C ALA A 40 -2.04 18.38 3.96
N ALA A 41 -2.03 18.23 2.63
CA ALA A 41 -1.13 19.00 1.77
C ALA A 41 -1.42 20.51 1.81
N ALA A 42 -2.69 20.91 1.86
CA ALA A 42 -3.10 22.31 1.96
C ALA A 42 -2.71 22.97 3.30
N ASP A 43 -2.74 22.20 4.39
CA ASP A 43 -2.34 22.64 5.73
C ASP A 43 -0.81 22.75 5.89
N GLY A 44 -0.05 22.55 4.81
CA GLY A 44 1.40 22.61 4.84
C GLY A 44 2.04 21.42 5.56
N ALA A 45 1.29 20.32 5.74
CA ALA A 45 1.83 19.06 6.23
C ALA A 45 2.62 18.36 5.11
N SER A 46 3.66 19.01 4.59
CA SER A 46 4.84 18.28 4.15
C SER A 46 5.61 17.91 5.42
N ALA A 47 5.04 17.04 6.25
CA ALA A 47 5.87 16.35 7.22
C ALA A 47 6.84 15.53 6.38
N ASP A 48 8.14 15.81 6.50
CA ASP A 48 9.20 14.95 5.97
C ASP A 48 8.96 13.55 6.55
N VAL A 49 8.25 12.71 5.80
CA VAL A 49 7.91 11.36 6.23
C VAL A 49 9.21 10.60 6.24
N SER A 50 9.70 10.29 7.43
CA SER A 50 10.95 9.56 7.56
C SER A 50 10.76 8.14 7.03
N CYS A 51 11.85 7.47 6.66
CA CYS A 51 11.77 6.06 6.28
C CYS A 51 11.15 5.18 7.38
N ALA A 52 11.24 5.60 8.65
CA ALA A 52 10.62 4.89 9.77
C ALA A 52 9.09 5.04 9.78
N ASP A 53 8.57 6.23 9.47
CA ASP A 53 7.12 6.48 9.41
C ASP A 53 6.46 5.68 8.28
N LEU A 54 7.19 5.48 7.17
CA LEU A 54 6.74 4.65 6.05
C LEU A 54 6.68 3.14 6.36
N MET A 55 7.36 2.70 7.43
CA MET A 55 7.46 1.30 7.81
C MET A 55 6.62 0.93 9.05
N GLY A 56 5.81 1.86 9.56
CA GLY A 56 5.05 1.65 10.80
C GLY A 56 4.07 0.47 10.74
N ASP A 57 3.59 0.10 9.55
CA ASP A 57 2.70 -1.05 9.29
C ASP A 57 3.46 -2.35 8.93
N LEU A 58 4.74 -2.24 8.55
CA LEU A 58 5.65 -3.36 8.36
C LEU A 58 6.22 -3.88 9.68
N ILE A 59 6.27 -3.03 10.72
CA ILE A 59 6.71 -3.41 12.07
C ILE A 59 5.53 -4.05 12.80
N GLY A 60 5.27 -5.31 12.52
CA GLY A 60 4.32 -6.14 13.24
C GLY A 60 4.91 -7.53 13.50
N CYS A 61 4.78 -8.03 14.73
CA CYS A 61 4.96 -9.46 14.99
C CYS A 61 3.79 -10.20 14.35
N VAL A 62 4.08 -11.05 13.36
CA VAL A 62 3.08 -11.92 12.76
C VAL A 62 2.93 -13.15 13.66
N ASP A 63 1.81 -13.28 14.37
CA ASP A 63 1.52 -14.46 15.22
C ASP A 63 1.39 -15.77 14.43
N SER A 64 1.20 -15.68 13.12
CA SER A 64 1.10 -16.81 12.19
C SER A 64 2.39 -17.14 11.44
N GLY A 65 3.54 -16.66 11.91
CA GLY A 65 4.86 -16.89 11.32
C GLY A 65 5.67 -18.01 11.95
N ILE A 66 6.75 -18.41 11.27
CA ILE A 66 7.79 -19.25 11.87
C ILE A 66 8.50 -18.43 12.95
N PRO A 67 8.65 -18.95 14.19
CA PRO A 67 9.26 -18.20 15.27
C PRO A 67 10.72 -17.84 14.97
N ASP A 68 11.10 -16.64 15.42
CA ASP A 68 12.42 -15.98 15.31
C ASP A 68 13.40 -16.62 14.31
N LEU A 69 13.48 -16.00 13.14
CA LEU A 69 14.38 -16.41 12.06
C LEU A 69 15.87 -16.33 12.45
N THR A 70 16.23 -15.58 13.50
CA THR A 70 17.59 -15.55 14.05
C THR A 70 17.99 -16.92 14.61
N THR A 71 17.03 -17.67 15.15
CA THR A 71 17.25 -19.02 15.70
C THR A 71 16.92 -20.14 14.71
N ASN A 72 16.23 -19.83 13.61
CA ASN A 72 15.85 -20.78 12.55
C ASN A 72 16.27 -20.27 11.15
N PRO A 73 17.59 -20.08 10.89
CA PRO A 73 18.08 -19.41 9.67
C PRO A 73 17.77 -20.17 8.38
N LYS A 74 17.53 -21.48 8.45
CA LYS A 74 17.19 -22.32 7.29
C LYS A 74 16.03 -21.77 6.45
N TYR A 75 15.05 -21.12 7.09
CA TYR A 75 13.90 -20.57 6.37
C TYR A 75 14.23 -19.27 5.63
N ILE A 76 15.22 -18.51 6.13
CA ILE A 76 15.78 -17.38 5.38
C ILE A 76 16.55 -17.91 4.16
N GLU A 77 17.37 -18.93 4.34
CA GLU A 77 18.15 -19.53 3.26
C GLU A 77 17.24 -20.08 2.14
N GLU A 78 16.22 -20.85 2.51
CA GLU A 78 15.20 -21.36 1.58
C GLU A 78 14.48 -20.22 0.85
N ALA A 79 14.12 -19.14 1.54
CA ALA A 79 13.46 -17.98 0.94
C ALA A 79 14.37 -17.25 -0.05
N ILE A 80 15.66 -17.07 0.27
CA ILE A 80 16.65 -16.45 -0.63
C ILE A 80 16.80 -17.27 -1.91
N VAL A 81 16.94 -18.59 -1.80
CA VAL A 81 17.08 -19.47 -2.96
C VAL A 81 15.81 -19.44 -3.82
N ALA A 82 14.63 -19.53 -3.21
CA ALA A 82 13.35 -19.47 -3.92
C ALA A 82 13.14 -18.14 -4.65
N ASP A 83 13.57 -17.02 -4.06
CA ASP A 83 13.50 -15.70 -4.67
C ASP A 83 14.43 -15.59 -5.89
N TYR A 84 15.66 -16.06 -5.75
CA TYR A 84 16.62 -16.14 -6.84
C TYR A 84 16.10 -16.98 -8.02
N GLU A 85 15.52 -18.15 -7.74
CA GLU A 85 14.90 -19.00 -8.77
C GLU A 85 13.66 -18.36 -9.42
N ARG A 86 12.89 -17.57 -8.65
CA ARG A 86 11.73 -16.83 -9.18
C ARG A 86 12.19 -15.74 -10.15
N ASP A 87 13.24 -15.02 -9.80
CA ASP A 87 13.77 -13.95 -10.64
C ASP A 87 14.46 -14.50 -11.89
N LEU A 88 15.18 -15.63 -11.78
CA LEU A 88 15.67 -16.36 -12.95
C LEU A 88 14.52 -16.78 -13.90
N ARG A 89 13.40 -17.26 -13.37
CA ARG A 89 12.21 -17.60 -14.18
C ARG A 89 11.57 -16.38 -14.85
N ARG A 90 11.64 -15.20 -14.22
CA ARG A 90 11.13 -13.94 -14.80
C ARG A 90 12.03 -13.39 -15.91
N LEU A 91 13.33 -13.66 -15.84
CA LEU A 91 14.34 -13.19 -16.78
C LEU A 91 14.61 -14.17 -17.92
N ALA A 92 14.06 -15.39 -17.86
CA ALA A 92 14.10 -16.34 -18.95
C ALA A 92 13.20 -15.84 -20.11
N PRO A 93 13.69 -15.83 -21.37
CA PRO A 93 12.94 -15.35 -22.53
C PRO A 93 11.77 -16.26 -22.95
#